data_AF-A0A401Q192-F1
#
_entry.id   AF-A0A401Q192-F1
#
_cell.length_a   1.000
_cell.length_b   1.000
_cell.length_c   1.000
_cell.angle_alpha   90.00
_cell.angle_beta   90.00
_cell.angle_gamma   90.00
#
_symmetry.space_group_name_H-M   'P 1'
#
loop_
_entity.id
_entity.type
_entity.pdbx_description
1 polymer ?
#
loop_
_entity_poly.entity_id
_entity_poly.type
_entity_poly.pdbx_seq_one_letter_code
_entity_poly.pdbx_strand_id
1 'polypeptide(L)'
;AEMEKEEAVKNALLEAEQKKKKEIEILKKEHMNAVKEAIRKTEAKMQWQQELQVRKERELGKQRLAHEIQQTLYKCEIQKAKALDEAIEKEQEISTHVLHQLVTQLQIDAETQSQFNLQEALDLQKIDYENKIITAVAEAHEEEKANAKEPILILQSRHQSEIDMLKRLLCEKEVDLKEVYSKVKTMTVLELELETELRSTRKAFQDYINLTFPNLAPGQADFILPPRAMCQDLLSTLPFKSHKAQKRPQEK
;
A
#
# COMPACT_ATOMS: atom_id res chain seq x y z
N ALA A 1 104.17 -139.48 -8.02
CA ALA A 1 102.93 -140.03 -8.60
C ALA A 1 101.69 -139.82 -7.71
N GLU A 2 101.71 -140.09 -6.39
CA GLU A 2 100.59 -139.74 -5.49
C GLU A 2 100.65 -138.29 -4.97
N MET A 3 101.84 -137.76 -4.64
CA MET A 3 101.96 -136.37 -4.13
C MET A 3 101.66 -135.27 -5.17
N GLU A 4 101.82 -135.55 -6.47
CA GLU A 4 101.51 -134.58 -7.54
C GLU A 4 99.99 -134.49 -7.83
N LYS A 5 99.20 -135.52 -7.47
CA LYS A 5 97.74 -135.50 -7.64
C LYS A 5 97.04 -134.72 -6.53
N GLU A 6 97.55 -134.76 -5.30
CA GLU A 6 97.00 -133.95 -4.19
C GLU A 6 97.30 -132.45 -4.35
N GLU A 7 98.48 -132.08 -4.86
CA GLU A 7 98.79 -130.67 -5.17
C GLU A 7 97.96 -130.14 -6.34
N ALA A 8 97.69 -130.95 -7.36
CA ALA A 8 96.80 -130.56 -8.45
C ALA A 8 95.34 -130.35 -7.99
N VAL A 9 94.83 -131.17 -7.07
CA VAL A 9 93.48 -131.02 -6.50
C VAL A 9 93.40 -129.82 -5.55
N LYS A 10 94.42 -129.57 -4.73
CA LYS A 10 94.49 -128.38 -3.88
C LYS A 10 94.60 -127.09 -4.69
N ASN A 11 95.39 -127.08 -5.76
CA ASN A 11 95.49 -125.94 -6.67
C ASN A 11 94.18 -125.71 -7.44
N ALA A 12 93.49 -126.77 -7.87
CA ALA A 12 92.18 -126.65 -8.51
C ALA A 12 91.09 -126.13 -7.56
N LEU A 13 91.10 -126.55 -6.27
CA LEU A 13 90.21 -126.03 -5.24
C LEU A 13 90.51 -124.56 -4.91
N LEU A 14 91.78 -124.17 -4.80
CA LEU A 14 92.20 -122.78 -4.59
C LEU A 14 91.82 -121.89 -5.78
N GLU A 15 92.02 -122.35 -7.01
CA GLU A 15 91.58 -121.62 -8.21
C GLU A 15 90.05 -121.51 -8.31
N ALA A 16 89.31 -122.57 -7.95
CA ALA A 16 87.85 -122.54 -7.91
C ALA A 16 87.34 -121.58 -6.82
N GLU A 17 87.96 -121.56 -5.63
CA GLU A 17 87.64 -120.57 -4.59
C GLU A 17 88.01 -119.15 -5.00
N GLN A 18 89.15 -118.93 -5.67
CA GLN A 18 89.54 -117.62 -6.17
C GLN A 18 88.62 -117.13 -7.29
N LYS A 19 88.21 -118.01 -8.22
CA LYS A 19 87.21 -117.70 -9.25
C LYS A 19 85.87 -117.37 -8.62
N LYS A 20 85.41 -118.17 -7.66
CA LYS A 20 84.18 -117.92 -6.91
C LYS A 20 84.24 -116.61 -6.11
N LYS A 21 85.38 -116.28 -5.48
CA LYS A 21 85.58 -114.99 -4.78
C LYS A 21 85.53 -113.80 -5.76
N LYS A 22 86.19 -113.89 -6.92
CA LYS A 22 86.14 -112.87 -7.96
C LYS A 22 84.72 -112.69 -8.51
N GLU A 23 84.00 -113.78 -8.74
CA GLU A 23 82.62 -113.78 -9.20
C GLU A 23 81.67 -113.17 -8.16
N ILE A 24 81.85 -113.49 -6.87
CA ILE A 24 81.13 -112.85 -5.75
C ILE A 24 81.45 -111.35 -5.69
N GLU A 25 82.69 -110.91 -5.91
CA GLU A 25 83.05 -109.49 -5.93
C GLU A 25 82.44 -108.74 -7.13
N ILE A 26 82.43 -109.36 -8.31
CA ILE A 26 81.78 -108.81 -9.50
C ILE A 26 80.27 -108.69 -9.26
N LEU A 27 79.61 -109.76 -8.77
CA LEU A 27 78.18 -109.71 -8.41
C LEU A 27 77.90 -108.63 -7.38
N LYS A 28 78.75 -108.47 -6.35
CA LYS A 28 78.60 -107.40 -5.35
C LYS A 28 78.67 -106.01 -5.97
N LYS A 29 79.58 -105.77 -6.92
CA LYS A 29 79.69 -104.50 -7.65
C LYS A 29 78.48 -104.25 -8.54
N GLU A 30 78.01 -105.27 -9.26
CA GLU A 30 76.81 -105.20 -10.09
C GLU A 30 75.56 -104.92 -9.25
N HIS A 31 75.37 -105.64 -8.14
CA HIS A 31 74.28 -105.37 -7.20
C HIS A 31 74.39 -103.99 -6.57
N MET A 32 75.58 -103.54 -6.16
CA MET A 32 75.77 -102.20 -5.62
C MET A 32 75.44 -101.12 -6.67
N ASN A 33 75.82 -101.32 -7.93
CA ASN A 33 75.50 -100.38 -9.01
C ASN A 33 74.00 -100.39 -9.32
N ALA A 34 73.36 -101.56 -9.39
CA ALA A 34 71.92 -101.69 -9.56
C ALA A 34 71.15 -101.03 -8.41
N VAL A 35 71.61 -101.16 -7.16
CA VAL A 35 71.04 -100.49 -5.99
C VAL A 35 71.22 -98.97 -6.08
N LYS A 36 72.41 -98.47 -6.46
CA LYS A 36 72.64 -97.03 -6.66
C LYS A 36 71.78 -96.44 -7.78
N GLU A 37 71.62 -97.15 -8.88
CA GLU A 37 70.72 -96.74 -9.97
C GLU A 37 69.24 -96.77 -9.54
N ALA A 38 68.83 -97.79 -8.80
CA ALA A 38 67.50 -97.87 -8.24
C ALA A 38 67.22 -96.68 -7.32
N ILE A 39 68.16 -96.36 -6.41
CA ILE A 39 68.09 -95.19 -5.52
C ILE A 39 67.95 -93.89 -6.33
N ARG A 40 68.83 -93.65 -7.31
CA ARG A 40 68.75 -92.45 -8.17
C ARG A 40 67.43 -92.35 -8.93
N LYS A 41 66.93 -93.46 -9.48
CA LYS A 41 65.64 -93.50 -10.19
C LYS A 41 64.48 -93.24 -9.23
N THR A 42 64.53 -93.76 -7.99
CA THR A 42 63.51 -93.49 -6.97
C THR A 42 63.55 -92.05 -6.47
N GLU A 43 64.73 -91.47 -6.25
CA GLU A 43 64.92 -90.07 -5.86
C GLU A 43 64.40 -89.12 -6.94
N ALA A 44 64.74 -89.36 -8.21
CA ALA A 44 64.26 -88.55 -9.33
C ALA A 44 62.72 -88.63 -9.47
N LYS A 45 62.13 -89.82 -9.31
CA LYS A 45 60.66 -89.97 -9.30
C LYS A 45 60.02 -89.25 -8.12
N MET A 46 60.61 -89.34 -6.94
CA MET A 46 60.12 -88.67 -5.73
C MET A 46 60.18 -87.15 -5.86
N GLN A 47 61.30 -86.60 -6.35
CA GLN A 47 61.45 -85.17 -6.65
C GLN A 47 60.43 -84.70 -7.68
N TRP A 48 60.24 -85.46 -8.78
CA TRP A 48 59.25 -85.13 -9.79
C TRP A 48 57.81 -85.15 -9.23
N GLN A 49 57.47 -86.13 -8.39
CA GLN A 49 56.17 -86.19 -7.71
C GLN A 49 55.96 -85.00 -6.75
N GLN A 50 57.00 -84.63 -6.00
CA GLN A 50 56.97 -83.48 -5.09
C GLN A 50 56.79 -82.17 -5.86
N GLU A 51 57.54 -81.96 -6.95
CA GLU A 51 57.35 -80.78 -7.81
C GLU A 51 55.94 -80.71 -8.39
N LEU A 52 55.39 -81.86 -8.82
CA LEU A 52 54.04 -81.92 -9.35
C LEU A 52 52.99 -81.56 -8.28
N GLN A 53 53.17 -82.02 -7.04
CA GLN A 53 52.31 -81.65 -5.91
C GLN A 53 52.41 -80.15 -5.60
N VAL A 54 53.62 -79.61 -5.48
CA VAL A 54 53.84 -78.17 -5.23
C VAL A 54 53.24 -77.32 -6.35
N ARG A 55 53.36 -77.73 -7.62
CA ARG A 55 52.73 -77.02 -8.74
C ARG A 55 51.20 -77.04 -8.63
N LYS A 56 50.60 -78.19 -8.29
CA LYS A 56 49.14 -78.29 -8.09
C LYS A 56 48.66 -77.42 -6.95
N GLU A 57 49.34 -77.45 -5.79
CA GLU A 57 49.01 -76.60 -4.65
C GLU A 57 49.15 -75.11 -4.98
N ARG A 58 50.19 -74.73 -5.72
CA ARG A 58 50.38 -73.36 -6.17
C ARG A 58 49.26 -72.89 -7.10
N GLU A 59 48.85 -73.71 -8.08
CA GLU A 59 47.75 -73.36 -8.97
C GLU A 59 46.40 -73.29 -8.24
N LEU A 60 46.13 -74.21 -7.31
CA LEU A 60 44.95 -74.12 -6.45
C LEU A 60 44.98 -72.86 -5.57
N GLY A 61 46.14 -72.51 -5.03
CA GLY A 61 46.35 -71.26 -4.27
C GLY A 61 46.08 -70.02 -5.13
N LYS A 62 46.57 -69.99 -6.36
CA LYS A 62 46.28 -68.89 -7.32
C LYS A 62 44.80 -68.80 -7.65
N GLN A 63 44.12 -69.93 -7.86
CA GLN A 63 42.68 -69.94 -8.15
C GLN A 63 41.86 -69.41 -6.97
N ARG A 64 42.17 -69.84 -5.74
CA ARG A 64 41.53 -69.33 -4.52
C ARG A 64 41.73 -67.82 -4.38
N LEU A 65 42.97 -67.35 -4.51
CA LEU A 65 43.29 -65.94 -4.43
C LEU A 65 42.60 -65.14 -5.54
N ALA A 66 42.58 -65.63 -6.77
CA ALA A 66 41.89 -64.98 -7.89
C ALA A 66 40.38 -64.86 -7.63
N HIS A 67 39.76 -65.91 -7.10
CA HIS A 67 38.35 -65.88 -6.72
C HIS A 67 38.07 -64.91 -5.56
N GLU A 68 38.92 -64.88 -4.53
CA GLU A 68 38.81 -63.91 -3.43
C GLU A 68 38.94 -62.46 -3.95
N ILE A 69 39.90 -62.20 -4.84
CA ILE A 69 40.07 -60.89 -5.49
C ILE A 69 38.82 -60.53 -6.31
N GLN A 70 38.25 -61.46 -7.08
CA GLN A 70 37.02 -61.20 -7.83
C GLN A 70 35.84 -60.87 -6.91
N GLN A 71 35.70 -61.60 -5.80
CA GLN A 71 34.65 -61.33 -4.81
C GLN A 71 34.83 -59.98 -4.13
N THR A 72 36.05 -59.57 -3.80
CA THR A 72 36.30 -58.25 -3.19
C THR A 72 36.05 -57.13 -4.19
N LEU A 73 36.51 -57.27 -5.45
CA LEU A 73 36.22 -56.32 -6.51
C LEU A 73 34.72 -56.12 -6.73
N TYR A 74 33.96 -57.22 -6.83
CA TYR A 74 32.51 -57.14 -6.99
C TYR A 74 31.83 -56.43 -5.81
N LYS A 75 32.25 -56.71 -4.57
CA LYS A 75 31.76 -55.99 -3.38
C LYS A 75 32.11 -54.51 -3.42
N CYS A 76 33.33 -54.15 -3.83
CA CYS A 76 33.77 -52.77 -3.98
C CYS A 76 32.98 -52.05 -5.07
N GLU A 77 32.68 -52.70 -6.19
CA GLU A 77 31.85 -52.13 -7.27
C GLU A 77 30.44 -51.81 -6.76
N ILE A 78 29.81 -52.73 -6.03
CA ILE A 78 28.49 -52.49 -5.41
C ILE A 78 28.55 -51.33 -4.42
N GLN A 79 29.55 -51.31 -3.54
CA GLN A 79 29.70 -50.23 -2.56
C GLN A 79 29.96 -48.88 -3.21
N LYS A 80 30.76 -48.86 -4.28
CA LYS A 80 31.01 -47.66 -5.09
C LYS A 80 29.72 -47.16 -5.75
N ALA A 81 28.94 -48.05 -6.36
CA ALA A 81 27.67 -47.69 -6.97
C ALA A 81 26.73 -47.06 -5.93
N LYS A 82 26.55 -47.69 -4.77
CA LYS A 82 25.74 -47.15 -3.67
C LYS A 82 26.23 -45.79 -3.18
N ALA A 83 27.53 -45.63 -2.98
CA ALA A 83 28.10 -44.35 -2.54
C ALA A 83 27.93 -43.24 -3.59
N LEU A 84 27.97 -43.58 -4.88
CA LEU A 84 27.69 -42.63 -5.96
C LEU A 84 26.20 -42.26 -5.98
N ASP A 85 25.29 -43.22 -5.89
CA ASP A 85 23.85 -42.97 -5.86
C ASP A 85 23.48 -42.07 -4.67
N GLU A 86 23.99 -42.36 -3.46
CA GLU A 86 23.78 -41.52 -2.27
C GLU A 86 24.38 -40.11 -2.43
N ALA A 87 25.51 -39.96 -3.12
CA ALA A 87 26.12 -38.65 -3.37
C ALA A 87 25.30 -37.84 -4.38
N ILE A 88 24.81 -38.50 -5.45
CA ILE A 88 23.95 -37.88 -6.47
C ILE A 88 22.62 -37.44 -5.84
N GLU A 89 21.99 -38.27 -5.03
CA GLU A 89 20.73 -37.92 -4.34
C GLU A 89 20.93 -36.69 -3.44
N LYS A 90 21.99 -36.66 -2.62
CA LYS A 90 22.30 -35.49 -1.77
C LYS A 90 22.58 -34.23 -2.58
N GLU A 91 23.31 -34.33 -3.69
CA GLU A 91 23.58 -33.19 -4.56
C GLU A 91 22.30 -32.65 -5.22
N GLN A 92 21.39 -33.56 -5.61
CA GLN A 92 20.08 -33.19 -6.14
C GLN A 92 19.19 -32.54 -5.08
N GLU A 93 19.15 -33.07 -3.85
CA GLU A 93 18.41 -32.47 -2.73
C GLU A 93 18.91 -31.07 -2.41
N ILE A 94 20.23 -30.89 -2.32
CA ILE A 94 20.83 -29.56 -2.07
C ILE A 94 20.51 -28.61 -3.23
N SER A 95 20.69 -29.04 -4.48
CA SER A 95 20.41 -28.21 -5.65
C SER A 95 18.95 -27.80 -5.73
N THR A 96 18.03 -28.75 -5.52
CA THR A 96 16.58 -28.47 -5.55
C THR A 96 16.15 -27.55 -4.41
N HIS A 97 16.72 -27.72 -3.21
CA HIS A 97 16.46 -26.85 -2.09
C HIS A 97 16.93 -25.41 -2.34
N VAL A 98 18.16 -25.24 -2.84
CA VAL A 98 18.72 -23.91 -3.18
C VAL A 98 17.92 -23.26 -4.30
N LEU A 99 17.55 -24.01 -5.34
CA LEU A 99 16.70 -23.51 -6.42
C LEU A 99 15.32 -23.08 -5.90
N HIS A 100 14.70 -23.89 -5.04
CA HIS A 100 13.41 -23.55 -4.45
C HIS A 100 13.49 -22.26 -3.64
N GLN A 101 14.51 -22.12 -2.77
CA GLN A 101 14.73 -20.90 -2.00
C GLN A 101 14.90 -19.67 -2.90
N LEU A 102 15.73 -19.78 -3.95
CA LEU A 102 15.94 -18.69 -4.90
C LEU A 102 14.65 -18.30 -5.63
N VAL A 103 13.88 -19.29 -6.10
CA VAL A 103 12.59 -19.03 -6.76
C VAL A 103 11.61 -18.36 -5.82
N THR A 104 11.50 -18.83 -4.57
CA THR A 104 10.61 -18.19 -3.59
C THR A 104 11.04 -16.76 -3.27
N GLN A 105 12.34 -16.49 -3.17
CA GLN A 105 12.83 -15.14 -2.93
C GLN A 105 12.52 -14.22 -4.11
N LEU A 106 12.78 -14.68 -5.34
CA LEU A 106 12.46 -13.92 -6.55
C LEU A 106 10.95 -13.66 -6.69
N GLN A 107 10.10 -14.61 -6.30
CA GLN A 107 8.65 -14.41 -6.27
C GLN A 107 8.25 -13.33 -5.28
N ILE A 108 8.76 -13.38 -4.04
CA ILE A 108 8.49 -12.37 -3.01
C ILE A 108 8.99 -10.99 -3.46
N ASP A 109 10.19 -10.92 -4.03
CA ASP A 109 10.77 -9.67 -4.51
C ASP A 109 9.94 -9.08 -5.67
N ALA A 110 9.51 -9.92 -6.62
CA ALA A 110 8.65 -9.52 -7.73
C ALA A 110 7.26 -9.07 -7.26
N GLU A 111 6.66 -9.78 -6.30
CA GLU A 111 5.37 -9.40 -5.70
C GLU A 111 5.49 -8.07 -4.96
N THR A 112 6.55 -7.89 -4.17
CA THR A 112 6.81 -6.65 -3.41
C THR A 112 7.02 -5.47 -4.36
N GLN A 113 7.80 -5.66 -5.42
CA GLN A 113 8.02 -4.62 -6.43
C GLN A 113 6.74 -4.30 -7.20
N SER A 114 5.94 -5.31 -7.54
CA SER A 114 4.63 -5.12 -8.18
C SER A 114 3.67 -4.32 -7.30
N GLN A 115 3.59 -4.65 -6.01
CA GLN A 115 2.78 -3.93 -5.04
C GLN A 115 3.25 -2.48 -4.87
N PHE A 116 4.56 -2.25 -4.78
CA PHE A 116 5.12 -0.91 -4.70
C PHE A 116 4.78 -0.07 -5.93
N ASN A 117 4.99 -0.62 -7.14
CA ASN A 117 4.68 0.07 -8.39
C ASN A 117 3.17 0.36 -8.52
N LEU A 118 2.31 -0.58 -8.11
CA LEU A 118 0.87 -0.38 -8.10
C LEU A 118 0.46 0.73 -7.14
N GLN A 119 1.04 0.76 -5.95
CA GLN A 119 0.76 1.79 -4.94
C GLN A 119 1.20 3.17 -5.43
N GLU A 120 2.40 3.28 -6.00
CA GLU A 120 2.91 4.52 -6.60
C GLU A 120 2.00 5.01 -7.74
N ALA A 121 1.57 4.10 -8.63
CA ALA A 121 0.64 4.43 -9.71
C ALA A 121 -0.72 4.92 -9.20
N LEU A 122 -1.26 4.29 -8.15
CA LEU A 122 -2.51 4.72 -7.51
C LEU A 122 -2.37 6.09 -6.87
N ASP A 123 -1.25 6.37 -6.20
CA ASP A 123 -1.03 7.65 -5.54
C ASP A 123 -0.84 8.79 -6.56
N LEU A 124 -0.11 8.53 -7.67
CA LEU A 124 -0.05 9.47 -8.80
C LEU A 124 -1.43 9.72 -9.41
N GLN A 125 -2.24 8.68 -9.58
CA GLN A 125 -3.59 8.80 -10.11
C GLN A 125 -4.51 9.62 -9.18
N LYS A 126 -4.40 9.44 -7.86
CA LYS A 126 -5.15 10.26 -6.89
C LYS A 126 -4.80 11.73 -7.02
N ILE A 127 -3.51 12.06 -7.07
CA ILE A 127 -3.04 13.44 -7.20
C ILE A 127 -3.56 14.07 -8.51
N ASP A 128 -3.54 13.32 -9.62
CA ASP A 128 -4.09 13.79 -10.90
C ASP A 128 -5.60 14.05 -10.82
N TYR A 129 -6.37 13.16 -10.19
CA TYR A 129 -7.81 13.39 -10.00
C TYR A 129 -8.12 14.56 -9.06
N GLU A 130 -7.37 14.71 -7.96
CA GLU A 130 -7.53 15.84 -7.04
C GLU A 130 -7.28 17.16 -7.77
N ASN A 131 -6.20 17.23 -8.56
CA ASN A 131 -5.90 18.41 -9.37
C ASN A 131 -7.00 18.70 -10.39
N LYS A 132 -7.49 17.68 -11.10
CA LYS A 132 -8.62 17.83 -12.04
C LYS A 132 -9.88 18.35 -11.38
N ILE A 133 -10.21 17.85 -10.18
CA ILE A 133 -11.37 18.33 -9.41
C ILE A 133 -11.16 19.79 -9.01
N ILE A 134 -9.99 20.14 -8.48
CA ILE A 134 -9.68 21.51 -8.07
C ILE A 134 -9.81 22.47 -9.25
N THR A 135 -9.25 22.12 -10.42
CA THR A 135 -9.34 22.94 -11.62
C THR A 135 -10.80 23.07 -12.10
N ALA A 136 -11.54 21.96 -12.18
CA ALA A 136 -12.94 21.98 -12.61
C ALA A 136 -13.84 22.82 -11.67
N VAL A 137 -13.61 22.74 -10.36
CA VAL A 137 -14.33 23.56 -9.37
C VAL A 137 -13.99 25.04 -9.52
N ALA A 138 -12.70 25.37 -9.75
CA ALA A 138 -12.28 26.74 -9.97
C ALA A 138 -12.90 27.32 -11.26
N GLU A 139 -12.92 26.55 -12.35
CA GLU A 139 -13.57 26.92 -13.61
C GLU A 139 -15.06 27.15 -13.44
N ALA A 140 -15.77 26.22 -12.77
CA ALA A 140 -17.20 26.35 -12.50
C ALA A 140 -17.53 27.58 -11.66
N HIS A 141 -16.71 27.90 -10.65
CA HIS A 141 -16.89 29.10 -9.84
C HIS A 141 -16.66 30.40 -10.63
N GLU A 142 -15.66 30.44 -11.50
CA GLU A 142 -15.42 31.61 -12.35
C GLU A 142 -16.53 31.79 -13.39
N GLU A 143 -17.05 30.69 -13.95
CA GLU A 143 -18.21 30.72 -14.84
C GLU A 143 -19.47 31.21 -14.11
N GLU A 144 -19.75 30.71 -12.91
CA GLU A 144 -20.88 31.16 -12.08
C GLU A 144 -20.77 32.66 -11.77
N LYS A 145 -19.59 33.14 -11.36
CA LYS A 145 -19.34 34.57 -11.15
C LYS A 145 -19.54 35.37 -12.42
N ALA A 146 -19.07 34.89 -13.57
CA ALA A 146 -19.26 35.58 -14.84
C ALA A 146 -20.74 35.69 -15.22
N ASN A 147 -21.49 34.60 -15.06
CA ASN A 147 -22.93 34.53 -15.33
C ASN A 147 -23.74 35.40 -14.37
N ALA A 148 -23.30 35.55 -13.11
CA ALA A 148 -23.97 36.37 -12.11
C ALA A 148 -23.71 37.88 -12.26
N LYS A 149 -22.63 38.32 -12.93
CA LYS A 149 -22.26 39.75 -13.05
C LYS A 149 -23.35 40.58 -13.71
N GLU A 150 -23.83 40.15 -14.88
CA GLU A 150 -24.80 40.91 -15.67
C GLU A 150 -26.15 41.09 -14.96
N PRO A 151 -26.82 40.02 -14.42
CA PRO A 151 -28.09 40.21 -13.72
C PRO A 151 -27.95 41.07 -12.47
N ILE A 152 -26.82 41.00 -11.75
CA ILE A 152 -26.54 41.89 -10.61
C ILE A 152 -26.46 43.35 -11.06
N LEU A 153 -25.74 43.64 -12.15
CA LEU A 153 -25.64 45.01 -12.68
C LEU A 153 -27.00 45.56 -13.14
N ILE A 154 -27.82 44.72 -13.80
CA ILE A 154 -29.17 45.09 -14.22
C ILE A 154 -30.05 45.41 -13.01
N LEU A 155 -30.03 44.55 -11.99
CA LEU A 155 -30.79 44.75 -10.74
C LEU A 155 -30.34 46.02 -10.02
N GLN A 156 -29.03 46.25 -9.90
CA GLN A 156 -28.47 47.46 -9.30
C GLN A 156 -28.91 48.72 -10.04
N SER A 157 -28.83 48.72 -11.38
CA SER A 157 -29.27 49.85 -12.21
C SER A 157 -30.77 50.12 -12.04
N ARG A 158 -31.60 49.07 -12.04
CA ARG A 158 -33.05 49.19 -11.82
C ARG A 158 -33.36 49.79 -10.46
N HIS A 159 -32.78 49.26 -9.38
CA HIS A 159 -32.99 49.78 -8.03
C HIS A 159 -32.53 51.23 -7.89
N GLN A 160 -31.40 51.58 -8.51
CA GLN A 160 -30.92 52.96 -8.51
C GLN A 160 -31.92 53.90 -9.20
N SER A 161 -32.45 53.52 -10.37
CA SER A 161 -33.48 54.29 -11.07
C SER A 161 -34.77 54.44 -10.24
N GLU A 162 -35.18 53.40 -9.52
CA GLU A 162 -36.36 53.44 -8.64
C GLU A 162 -36.16 54.37 -7.46
N ILE A 163 -34.98 54.32 -6.83
CA ILE A 163 -34.58 55.25 -5.76
C ILE A 163 -34.61 56.70 -6.27
N ASP A 164 -34.07 56.96 -7.45
CA ASP A 164 -34.01 58.32 -8.01
C ASP A 164 -35.39 58.84 -8.42
N MET A 165 -36.31 57.97 -8.86
CA MET A 165 -37.72 58.32 -9.04
C MET A 165 -38.39 58.68 -7.71
N LEU A 166 -38.20 57.86 -6.67
CA LEU A 166 -38.79 58.12 -5.35
C LEU A 166 -38.26 59.41 -4.73
N LYS A 167 -36.97 59.71 -4.90
CA LYS A 167 -36.37 60.98 -4.46
C LYS A 167 -37.03 62.18 -5.17
N ARG A 168 -37.25 62.10 -6.48
CA ARG A 168 -37.94 63.16 -7.23
C ARG A 168 -39.36 63.39 -6.71
N LEU A 169 -40.13 62.30 -6.55
CA LEU A 169 -41.49 62.38 -6.01
C LEU A 169 -41.50 62.97 -4.59
N LEU A 170 -40.53 62.59 -3.75
CA LEU A 170 -40.39 63.14 -2.41
C LEU A 170 -40.13 64.65 -2.46
N CYS A 171 -39.20 65.11 -3.31
CA CYS A 171 -38.93 66.54 -3.48
C CYS A 171 -40.15 67.31 -4.00
N GLU A 172 -40.91 66.77 -4.96
CA GLU A 172 -42.16 67.37 -5.44
C GLU A 172 -43.17 67.52 -4.30
N LYS A 173 -43.38 66.46 -3.51
CA LYS A 173 -44.30 66.50 -2.37
C LYS A 173 -43.85 67.44 -1.25
N GLU A 174 -42.54 67.57 -1.04
CA GLU A 174 -42.00 68.57 -0.11
C GLU A 174 -42.24 70.01 -0.58
N VAL A 175 -42.17 70.27 -1.89
CA VAL A 175 -42.51 71.58 -2.48
C VAL A 175 -44.01 71.86 -2.32
N ASP A 176 -44.86 70.91 -2.69
CA ASP A 176 -46.32 71.00 -2.51
C ASP A 176 -46.67 71.32 -1.04
N LEU A 177 -46.04 70.60 -0.10
CA LEU A 177 -46.26 70.78 1.33
C LEU A 177 -45.83 72.16 1.81
N LYS A 178 -44.69 72.68 1.34
CA LYS A 178 -44.23 74.04 1.64
C LYS A 178 -45.19 75.09 1.10
N GLU A 179 -45.74 74.91 -0.09
CA GLU A 179 -46.73 75.81 -0.66
C GLU A 179 -48.01 75.83 0.18
N VAL A 180 -48.55 74.65 0.51
CA VAL A 180 -49.74 74.53 1.38
C VAL A 180 -49.46 75.17 2.74
N TYR A 181 -48.31 74.90 3.34
CA TYR A 181 -47.93 75.50 4.62
C TYR A 181 -47.87 77.04 4.52
N SER A 182 -47.33 77.58 3.43
CA SER A 182 -47.31 79.03 3.22
C SER A 182 -48.72 79.61 3.06
N LYS A 183 -49.60 78.95 2.31
CA LYS A 183 -51.01 79.37 2.16
C LYS A 183 -51.73 79.37 3.49
N VAL A 184 -51.61 78.29 4.26
CA VAL A 184 -52.19 78.18 5.61
C VAL A 184 -51.67 79.30 6.49
N LYS A 185 -50.37 79.56 6.50
CA LYS A 185 -49.78 80.67 7.27
C LYS A 185 -50.37 82.03 6.89
N THR A 186 -50.52 82.32 5.60
CA THR A 186 -51.14 83.59 5.15
C THR A 186 -52.62 83.68 5.53
N MET A 187 -53.36 82.57 5.40
CA MET A 187 -54.77 82.51 5.83
C MET A 187 -54.91 82.75 7.33
N THR A 188 -54.04 82.17 8.16
CA THR A 188 -54.05 82.37 9.61
C THR A 188 -53.75 83.83 9.99
N VAL A 189 -52.86 84.52 9.28
CA VAL A 189 -52.60 85.95 9.52
C VAL A 189 -53.83 86.79 9.15
N LEU A 190 -54.41 86.55 7.96
CA LEU A 190 -55.60 87.26 7.51
C LEU A 190 -56.81 87.02 8.44
N GLU A 191 -56.98 85.78 8.91
CA GLU A 191 -58.00 85.43 9.90
C GLU A 191 -57.80 86.25 11.18
N LEU A 192 -56.58 86.35 11.70
CA LEU A 192 -56.28 87.12 12.91
C LEU A 192 -56.55 88.62 12.73
N GLU A 193 -56.19 89.19 11.56
CA GLU A 193 -56.46 90.59 11.21
C GLU A 193 -57.98 90.87 11.15
N LEU A 194 -58.74 90.03 10.44
CA LEU A 194 -60.19 90.14 10.36
C LEU A 194 -60.86 89.96 11.73
N GLU A 195 -60.39 89.01 12.54
CA GLU A 195 -60.88 88.83 13.91
C GLU A 195 -60.60 90.07 14.77
N THR A 196 -59.42 90.69 14.65
CA THR A 196 -59.07 91.90 15.42
C THR A 196 -59.87 93.12 14.99
N GLU A 197 -60.06 93.34 13.68
CA GLU A 197 -60.94 94.39 13.16
C GLU A 197 -62.40 94.19 13.61
N LEU A 198 -62.90 92.96 13.53
CA LEU A 198 -64.26 92.62 13.95
C LEU A 198 -64.46 92.85 15.46
N ARG A 199 -63.43 92.57 16.29
CA ARG A 199 -63.46 92.93 17.72
C ARG A 199 -63.45 94.45 17.94
N SER A 200 -62.63 95.18 17.19
CA SER A 200 -62.54 96.64 17.28
C SER A 200 -63.87 97.32 16.95
N THR A 201 -64.46 96.97 15.80
CA THR A 201 -65.77 97.47 15.36
C THR A 201 -66.87 97.12 16.34
N ARG A 202 -66.89 95.87 16.82
CA ARG A 202 -67.82 95.42 17.84
C ARG A 202 -67.71 96.19 19.16
N LYS A 203 -66.48 96.46 19.62
CA LYS A 203 -66.25 97.29 20.80
C LYS A 203 -66.79 98.70 20.58
N ALA A 204 -66.51 99.31 19.42
CA ALA A 204 -67.02 100.64 19.08
C ALA A 204 -68.57 100.68 19.03
N PHE A 205 -69.22 99.65 18.49
CA PHE A 205 -70.69 99.54 18.53
C PHE A 205 -71.22 99.42 19.96
N GLN A 206 -70.57 98.61 20.80
CA GLN A 206 -70.95 98.49 22.20
C GLN A 206 -70.80 99.83 22.93
N ASP A 207 -69.70 100.54 22.70
CA ASP A 207 -69.45 101.87 23.27
C ASP A 207 -70.51 102.89 22.81
N TYR A 208 -70.93 102.86 21.54
CA TYR A 208 -72.01 103.70 21.02
C TYR A 208 -73.37 103.40 21.67
N ILE A 209 -73.71 102.12 21.84
CA ILE A 209 -74.94 101.70 22.53
C ILE A 209 -74.93 102.22 23.97
N ASN A 210 -73.81 102.01 24.68
CA ASN A 210 -73.64 102.44 26.06
C ASN A 210 -73.78 103.98 26.20
N LEU A 211 -73.26 104.75 25.23
CA LEU A 211 -73.36 106.22 25.21
C LEU A 211 -74.79 106.71 24.91
N THR A 212 -75.45 106.11 23.92
CA THR A 212 -76.78 106.56 23.44
C THR A 212 -77.90 106.16 24.40
N PHE A 213 -77.73 105.05 25.11
CA PHE A 213 -78.73 104.47 26.01
C PHE A 213 -78.13 104.14 27.38
N PRO A 214 -77.78 105.14 28.20
CA PRO A 214 -77.06 104.93 29.47
C PRO A 214 -77.86 104.17 30.54
N ASN A 215 -79.18 104.06 30.37
CA ASN A 215 -80.08 103.38 31.30
C ASN A 215 -80.25 101.88 30.99
N LEU A 216 -79.62 101.36 29.93
CA LEU A 216 -79.61 99.92 29.65
C LEU A 216 -78.66 99.22 30.63
N ALA A 217 -79.15 98.17 31.29
CA ALA A 217 -78.32 97.35 32.16
C ALA A 217 -77.29 96.54 31.32
N PRO A 218 -76.06 96.32 31.82
CA PRO A 218 -75.08 95.49 31.15
C PRO A 218 -75.67 94.12 30.78
N GLY A 219 -75.52 93.71 29.52
CA GLY A 219 -76.06 92.44 29.00
C GLY A 219 -77.44 92.53 28.33
N GLN A 220 -78.21 93.61 28.53
CA GLN A 220 -79.52 93.75 27.89
C GLN A 220 -79.46 93.95 26.37
N ALA A 221 -78.31 94.42 25.84
CA ALA A 221 -78.08 94.60 24.41
C ALA A 221 -77.31 93.43 23.76
N ASP A 222 -76.98 92.37 24.51
CA ASP A 222 -76.14 91.26 24.03
C ASP A 222 -76.82 90.43 22.94
N PHE A 223 -78.15 90.50 22.80
CA PHE A 223 -78.85 89.86 21.69
C PHE A 223 -78.53 90.52 20.33
N ILE A 224 -78.17 91.81 20.33
CA ILE A 224 -77.79 92.56 19.12
C ILE A 224 -76.35 92.18 18.73
N LEU A 225 -75.49 92.00 19.72
CA LEU A 225 -74.09 91.58 19.54
C LEU A 225 -73.83 90.36 20.45
N PRO A 226 -74.07 89.12 19.99
CA PRO A 226 -73.87 87.89 20.78
C PRO A 226 -72.39 87.54 20.90
N PRO A 227 -71.85 87.18 22.08
CA PRO A 227 -70.41 86.95 22.29
C PRO A 227 -69.88 85.83 21.39
N ARG A 228 -68.64 86.00 20.87
CA ARG A 228 -67.95 84.98 20.06
C ARG A 228 -66.67 84.53 20.76
N ALA A 229 -66.45 83.21 20.80
CA ALA A 229 -65.17 82.59 21.20
C ALA A 229 -64.14 82.73 20.06
N MET A 230 -62.84 82.71 20.38
CA MET A 230 -61.80 82.86 19.36
C MET A 230 -61.60 81.56 18.59
N CYS A 231 -61.21 81.65 17.33
CA CYS A 231 -60.84 80.45 16.57
C CYS A 231 -59.66 79.68 17.22
N GLN A 232 -58.75 80.37 17.91
CA GLN A 232 -57.67 79.74 18.67
C GLN A 232 -58.15 78.89 19.86
N ASP A 233 -59.28 79.24 20.48
CA ASP A 233 -59.83 78.50 21.62
C ASP A 233 -60.36 77.12 21.18
N LEU A 234 -60.84 77.01 19.93
CA LEU A 234 -61.34 75.78 19.32
C LEU A 234 -60.22 74.84 18.84
N LEU A 235 -59.04 75.37 18.51
CA LEU A 235 -57.87 74.55 18.13
C LEU A 235 -57.23 73.84 19.33
N SER A 236 -57.40 74.36 20.55
CA SER A 236 -56.91 73.72 21.79
C SER A 236 -57.68 72.45 22.19
N THR A 237 -58.87 72.23 21.61
CA THR A 237 -59.79 71.14 21.95
C THR A 237 -59.81 69.99 20.94
N LEU A 238 -59.03 70.06 19.85
CA LEU A 238 -58.91 68.96 18.90
C LEU A 238 -57.74 68.02 19.28
N PRO A 239 -58.00 66.72 19.55
CA PRO A 239 -56.94 65.78 19.86
C PRO A 239 -56.17 65.45 18.56
N PHE A 240 -55.01 66.07 18.37
CA PHE A 240 -54.04 65.64 17.36
C PHE A 240 -53.55 64.22 17.74
N LYS A 241 -54.15 63.18 17.16
CA LYS A 241 -53.64 61.82 17.27
C LYS A 241 -52.38 61.72 16.43
N SER A 242 -51.23 61.68 17.10
CA SER A 242 -49.96 61.34 16.47
C SER A 242 -50.01 59.88 15.99
N HIS A 243 -50.01 59.68 14.67
CA HIS A 243 -49.74 58.35 14.11
C HIS A 243 -48.28 58.01 14.40
N LYS A 244 -48.08 57.10 15.36
CA LYS A 244 -46.77 56.49 15.65
C LYS A 244 -46.21 55.88 14.36
N ALA A 245 -45.00 56.31 13.99
CA ALA A 245 -44.21 55.66 12.95
C ALA A 245 -44.06 54.17 13.28
N GLN A 246 -44.56 53.33 12.38
CA GLN A 246 -44.47 51.88 12.44
C GLN A 246 -43.00 51.49 12.19
N LYS A 247 -42.31 51.00 13.24
CA LYS A 247 -40.93 50.51 13.14
C LYS A 247 -40.85 49.41 12.08
N ARG A 248 -39.87 49.52 11.17
CA ARG A 248 -39.49 48.45 10.24
C ARG A 248 -39.14 47.17 11.03
N PRO A 249 -39.53 45.98 10.56
CA PRO A 249 -38.95 44.73 11.04
C PRO A 249 -37.46 44.71 10.69
N GLN A 250 -36.61 44.39 11.65
CA GLN A 250 -35.24 43.97 11.36
C GLN A 250 -35.31 42.53 10.83
N GLU A 251 -34.83 42.34 9.60
CA GLU A 251 -34.55 41.02 9.05
C GLU A 251 -33.38 40.38 9.80
N LYS A 252 -33.53 39.09 10.13
CA LYS A 252 -32.49 38.22 10.69
C LYS A 252 -31.65 37.63 9.58
#